data_AF-A0A2Z6EYT5-F1
#
_entry.id   AF-A0A2Z6EYT5-F1
#
_cell.length_a   1.000
_cell.length_b   1.000
_cell.length_c   1.000
_cell.angle_alpha   90.00
_cell.angle_beta   90.00
_cell.angle_gamma   90.00
#
_symmetry.space_group_name_H-M   'P 1'
#
loop_
_entity.id
_entity.type
_entity.pdbx_description
1 polymer ?
#
loop_
_entity_poly.entity_id
_entity_poly.type
_entity_poly.pdbx_seq_one_letter_code
_entity_poly.pdbx_strand_id
1 'polypeptide(L)'
;MPSPLNWWLPVIVFWTFPLLAMLSLSPSLRAFLLSRPTLTYALASVLPTIMLSRFVAPIRYYLRLTTFLVGLAANAMFGAITALPMSLVGRGKDNQWLVARSFVRTVAPLVGVKFRVEGREHLDEAKPAVLVGNHQTMVDILYMGAVFPKGTSVMAKRELQWTPILGQWMTLSKAVFVNRAKREDAVKVFAKVAAKMRKNSLSLWIFAEGTRSASATPSLLPFKKGAFHLAVQAGLPVVPIVCENYAHVYHAKARRFNDGEIVIRVLEPISTEGYTSSSADIARLTELTRDRMLEAIEDLGRKRQEQLRLAGRGRGEGEGECEALLAGEAGRETSGETASATIEAPAE
;
A
#
# COMPACT_ATOMS: atom_id res chain seq x y z
N MET A 1 -37.09 6.62 1.73
CA MET A 1 -36.01 6.04 0.89
C MET A 1 -35.79 6.98 -0.29
N PRO A 2 -34.56 7.36 -0.68
CA PRO A 2 -34.37 8.19 -1.88
C PRO A 2 -34.77 7.37 -3.12
N SER A 3 -35.48 7.99 -4.07
CA SER A 3 -35.95 7.33 -5.30
C SER A 3 -34.78 6.75 -6.10
N PRO A 4 -34.94 5.57 -6.76
CA PRO A 4 -33.89 4.93 -7.57
C PRO A 4 -33.29 5.85 -8.64
N LEU A 5 -34.00 6.91 -9.06
CA LEU A 5 -33.52 7.90 -10.03
C LEU A 5 -32.42 8.83 -9.46
N ASN A 6 -32.46 9.17 -8.18
CA ASN A 6 -31.45 10.02 -7.53
C ASN A 6 -30.10 9.30 -7.29
N TRP A 7 -30.04 7.98 -7.51
CA TRP A 7 -28.81 7.18 -7.38
C TRP A 7 -27.94 7.27 -8.63
N TRP A 8 -28.54 7.58 -9.79
CA TRP A 8 -27.83 7.70 -11.06
C TRP A 8 -27.34 9.11 -11.33
N LEU A 9 -27.91 10.15 -10.72
CA LEU A 9 -27.50 11.54 -10.95
C LEU A 9 -26.00 11.79 -10.70
N PRO A 10 -25.39 11.34 -9.58
CA PRO A 10 -23.96 11.50 -9.35
C PRO A 10 -23.11 10.67 -10.32
N VAL A 11 -23.62 9.52 -10.78
CA VAL A 11 -22.97 8.65 -11.76
C VAL A 11 -22.96 9.35 -13.12
N ILE A 12 -24.11 9.87 -13.57
CA ILE A 12 -24.23 10.62 -14.82
C ILE A 12 -23.36 11.87 -14.76
N VAL A 13 -23.46 12.69 -13.72
CA VAL A 13 -22.69 13.94 -13.58
C VAL A 13 -21.17 13.68 -13.55
N PHE A 14 -20.70 12.58 -12.94
CA PHE A 14 -19.26 12.36 -12.80
C PHE A 14 -18.61 11.62 -13.98
N TRP A 15 -19.28 10.64 -14.59
CA TRP A 15 -18.76 9.99 -15.82
C TRP A 15 -18.78 10.94 -17.00
N THR A 16 -19.74 11.85 -16.99
CA THR A 16 -19.74 12.93 -17.95
C THR A 16 -18.67 13.96 -17.60
N PHE A 17 -18.25 14.21 -16.35
CA PHE A 17 -17.35 15.34 -16.02
C PHE A 17 -15.97 15.40 -16.71
N PRO A 18 -15.15 14.34 -16.86
CA PRO A 18 -13.88 14.42 -17.59
C PRO A 18 -14.11 14.59 -19.10
N LEU A 19 -15.12 13.90 -19.63
CA LEU A 19 -15.55 14.00 -21.02
C LEU A 19 -16.20 15.37 -21.29
N LEU A 20 -16.98 15.90 -20.36
CA LEU A 20 -17.63 17.21 -20.34
C LEU A 20 -16.62 18.30 -20.06
N ALA A 21 -15.56 18.06 -19.28
CA ALA A 21 -14.47 19.00 -19.08
C ALA A 21 -13.67 19.13 -20.38
N MET A 22 -13.36 18.02 -21.05
CA MET A 22 -12.84 18.01 -22.41
C MET A 22 -13.82 18.68 -23.39
N LEU A 23 -15.11 18.35 -23.31
CA LEU A 23 -16.18 18.92 -24.15
C LEU A 23 -16.55 20.38 -23.78
N SER A 24 -16.13 20.88 -22.62
CA SER A 24 -16.30 22.27 -22.17
C SER A 24 -15.12 23.15 -22.53
N LEU A 25 -13.98 22.56 -22.91
CA LEU A 25 -12.90 23.34 -23.55
C LEU A 25 -13.43 23.93 -24.86
N SER A 26 -12.87 25.05 -25.31
CA SER A 26 -13.20 25.55 -26.65
C SER A 26 -12.79 24.50 -27.71
N PRO A 27 -13.49 24.43 -28.86
CA PRO A 27 -13.09 23.56 -29.96
C PRO A 27 -11.62 23.75 -30.38
N SER A 28 -11.14 25.00 -30.33
CA SER A 28 -9.73 25.34 -30.62
C SER A 28 -8.76 24.77 -29.59
N LEU A 29 -9.08 24.86 -28.29
CA LEU A 29 -8.23 24.32 -27.23
C LEU A 29 -8.20 22.79 -27.24
N ARG A 30 -9.35 22.14 -27.51
CA ARG A 30 -9.38 20.69 -27.74
C ARG A 30 -8.51 20.26 -28.91
N ALA A 31 -8.68 20.92 -30.07
CA ALA A 31 -7.92 20.61 -31.27
C ALA A 31 -6.41 20.80 -31.05
N PHE A 32 -6.02 21.83 -30.29
CA PHE A 32 -4.64 22.06 -29.89
C PHE A 32 -4.09 20.96 -28.97
N LEU A 33 -4.82 20.58 -27.90
CA LEU A 33 -4.38 19.55 -26.95
C LEU A 33 -4.28 18.16 -27.58
N LEU A 34 -5.17 17.86 -28.54
CA LEU A 34 -5.19 16.60 -29.28
C LEU A 34 -4.34 16.65 -30.57
N SER A 35 -3.69 17.78 -30.84
CA SER A 35 -2.85 17.90 -32.03
C SER A 35 -1.63 16.99 -31.92
N ARG A 36 -1.21 16.41 -33.05
CA ARG A 36 0.00 15.59 -33.15
C ARG A 36 1.22 16.25 -32.49
N PRO A 37 1.58 17.53 -32.76
CA PRO A 37 2.75 18.14 -32.13
C PRO A 37 2.64 18.21 -30.60
N THR A 38 1.48 18.61 -30.06
CA THR A 38 1.28 18.66 -28.59
C THR A 38 1.43 17.29 -27.94
N LEU A 39 0.85 16.25 -28.54
CA LEU A 39 1.00 14.88 -28.05
C LEU A 39 2.46 14.40 -28.14
N THR A 40 3.15 14.70 -29.24
CA THR A 40 4.57 14.37 -29.41
C THR A 40 5.42 15.05 -28.34
N TYR A 41 5.22 16.34 -28.07
CA TYR A 41 5.94 17.06 -27.02
C TYR A 41 5.63 16.51 -25.63
N ALA A 42 4.36 16.21 -25.34
CA ALA A 42 3.97 15.62 -24.07
C ALA A 42 4.67 14.27 -23.86
N LEU A 43 4.67 13.39 -24.86
CA LEU A 43 5.35 12.09 -24.81
C LEU A 43 6.87 12.24 -24.71
N ALA A 44 7.45 13.15 -25.48
CA ALA A 44 8.89 13.44 -25.43
C ALA A 44 9.32 13.98 -24.07
N SER A 45 8.43 14.66 -23.33
CA SER A 45 8.74 15.20 -21.99
C SER A 45 8.77 14.13 -20.88
N VAL A 46 8.21 12.93 -21.12
CA VAL A 46 8.12 11.86 -20.12
C VAL A 46 9.50 11.33 -19.73
N LEU A 47 10.35 11.00 -20.71
CA LEU A 47 11.65 10.41 -20.45
C LEU A 47 12.59 11.37 -19.68
N PRO A 48 12.76 12.65 -20.08
CA PRO A 48 13.50 13.64 -19.29
C PRO A 48 12.96 13.79 -17.87
N THR A 49 11.63 13.78 -17.69
CA THR A 49 11.01 13.88 -16.36
C THR A 49 11.36 12.67 -15.48
N ILE A 50 11.30 11.46 -16.04
CA ILE A 50 11.71 10.23 -15.34
C ILE A 50 13.20 10.30 -14.98
N MET A 51 14.07 10.72 -15.89
CA MET A 51 15.51 10.87 -15.63
C MET A 51 15.77 11.90 -14.52
N LEU A 52 15.13 13.06 -14.59
CA LEU A 52 15.28 14.13 -13.60
C LEU A 52 14.74 13.72 -12.22
N SER A 53 13.70 12.88 -12.18
CA SER A 53 13.15 12.34 -10.93
C SER A 53 14.15 11.51 -10.12
N ARG A 54 15.24 11.02 -10.73
CA ARG A 54 16.31 10.32 -10.00
C ARG A 54 17.07 11.27 -9.07
N PHE A 55 17.23 12.53 -9.48
CA PHE A 55 18.03 13.52 -8.77
C PHE A 55 17.17 14.51 -7.98
N VAL A 56 15.95 14.81 -8.45
CA VAL A 56 15.08 15.85 -7.86
C VAL A 56 13.94 15.22 -7.07
N ALA A 57 14.02 15.28 -5.73
CA ALA A 57 13.06 14.64 -4.84
C ALA A 57 11.60 15.10 -5.01
N PRO A 58 11.29 16.41 -5.17
CA PRO A 58 9.93 16.84 -5.44
C PRO A 58 9.35 16.25 -6.73
N ILE A 59 10.13 16.19 -7.82
CA ILE A 59 9.68 15.62 -9.10
C ILE A 59 9.39 14.13 -8.92
N ARG A 60 10.28 13.39 -8.24
CA ARG A 60 10.06 11.99 -7.89
C ARG A 60 8.76 11.77 -7.13
N TYR A 61 8.50 12.60 -6.12
CA TYR A 61 7.29 12.51 -5.32
C TYR A 61 6.02 12.67 -6.16
N TYR A 62 5.91 13.76 -6.93
CA TYR A 62 4.71 14.01 -7.73
C TYR A 62 4.55 13.04 -8.89
N LEU A 63 5.65 12.61 -9.52
CA LEU A 63 5.62 11.56 -10.54
C LEU A 63 5.04 10.26 -9.95
N ARG A 64 5.59 9.76 -8.85
CA ARG A 64 5.14 8.50 -8.24
C ARG A 64 3.75 8.59 -7.62
N LEU A 65 3.41 9.73 -7.02
CA LEU A 65 2.05 9.96 -6.53
C LEU A 65 1.04 9.93 -7.68
N THR A 66 1.37 10.56 -8.81
CA THR A 66 0.53 10.54 -10.00
C THR A 66 0.40 9.12 -10.56
N THR A 67 1.52 8.40 -10.72
CA THR A 67 1.53 6.99 -11.13
C THR A 67 0.68 6.12 -10.20
N PHE A 68 0.77 6.32 -8.88
CA PHE A 68 -0.03 5.61 -7.89
C PHE A 68 -1.53 5.88 -8.08
N LEU A 69 -1.92 7.15 -8.20
CA LEU A 69 -3.33 7.55 -8.31
C LEU A 69 -3.95 7.10 -9.64
N VAL A 70 -3.23 7.26 -10.76
CA VAL A 70 -3.65 6.75 -12.07
C VAL A 70 -3.74 5.22 -12.05
N GLY A 71 -2.74 4.55 -11.47
CA GLY A 71 -2.73 3.11 -11.31
C GLY A 71 -3.90 2.60 -10.45
N LEU A 72 -4.27 3.33 -9.40
CA LEU A 72 -5.43 3.02 -8.55
C LEU A 72 -6.72 3.13 -9.36
N ALA A 73 -6.90 4.21 -10.12
CA ALA A 73 -8.07 4.40 -10.97
C ALA A 73 -8.16 3.32 -12.07
N ALA A 74 -7.04 3.01 -12.73
CA ALA A 74 -6.97 1.98 -13.76
C ALA A 74 -7.29 0.59 -13.21
N ASN A 75 -6.78 0.23 -12.03
CA ASN A 75 -7.07 -1.05 -11.39
C ASN A 75 -8.51 -1.13 -10.86
N ALA A 76 -9.08 -0.02 -10.38
CA ALA A 76 -10.50 0.04 -10.03
C ALA A 76 -11.38 -0.15 -11.27
N MET A 77 -11.02 0.45 -12.40
CA MET A 77 -11.73 0.24 -13.68
C MET A 77 -11.65 -1.23 -14.12
N PHE A 78 -10.45 -1.80 -14.10
CA PHE A 78 -10.23 -3.22 -14.39
C PHE A 78 -11.08 -4.11 -13.47
N GLY A 79 -11.16 -3.77 -12.18
CA GLY A 79 -12.02 -4.43 -11.22
C GLY A 79 -13.50 -4.37 -11.58
N ALA A 80 -14.01 -3.18 -11.95
CA ALA A 80 -15.39 -3.00 -12.37
C ALA A 80 -15.72 -3.85 -13.63
N ILE A 81 -14.84 -3.83 -14.63
CA ILE A 81 -15.00 -4.61 -15.88
C ILE A 81 -15.03 -6.11 -15.58
N THR A 82 -14.15 -6.59 -14.68
CA THR A 82 -14.03 -8.02 -14.36
C THR A 82 -15.06 -8.51 -13.35
N ALA A 83 -15.73 -7.63 -12.60
CA ALA A 83 -16.64 -8.03 -11.53
C ALA A 83 -17.84 -8.85 -12.02
N LEU A 84 -18.45 -8.46 -13.14
CA LEU A 84 -19.59 -9.18 -13.71
C LEU A 84 -19.18 -10.54 -14.29
N PRO A 85 -18.18 -10.64 -15.21
CA PRO A 85 -17.69 -11.93 -15.69
C PRO A 85 -17.30 -12.89 -14.57
N MET A 86 -16.58 -12.41 -13.56
CA MET A 86 -16.20 -13.24 -12.41
C MET A 86 -17.41 -13.72 -11.61
N SER A 87 -18.43 -12.88 -11.46
CA SER A 87 -19.66 -13.27 -10.78
C SER A 87 -20.44 -14.34 -11.55
N LEU A 88 -20.48 -14.24 -12.89
CA LEU A 88 -21.16 -15.22 -13.76
C LEU A 88 -20.50 -16.61 -13.70
N VAL A 89 -19.18 -16.68 -13.54
CA VAL A 89 -18.44 -17.95 -13.38
C VAL A 89 -18.31 -18.41 -11.91
N GLY A 90 -19.11 -17.85 -10.99
CA GLY A 90 -19.12 -18.24 -9.57
C GLY A 90 -17.91 -17.77 -8.75
N ARG A 91 -17.02 -16.96 -9.33
CA ARG A 91 -15.79 -16.44 -8.70
C ARG A 91 -15.87 -14.98 -8.28
N GLY A 92 -17.06 -14.41 -8.19
CA GLY A 92 -17.25 -12.98 -7.84
C GLY A 92 -16.60 -12.57 -6.51
N LYS A 93 -16.45 -13.50 -5.55
CA LYS A 93 -15.77 -13.26 -4.27
C LYS A 93 -14.25 -13.05 -4.39
N ASP A 94 -13.65 -13.44 -5.51
CA ASP A 94 -12.20 -13.30 -5.76
C ASP A 94 -11.85 -12.02 -6.54
N ASN A 95 -12.84 -11.21 -6.93
CA ASN A 95 -12.58 -10.02 -7.73
C ASN A 95 -11.66 -9.02 -7.00
N GLN A 96 -11.90 -8.79 -5.70
CA GLN A 96 -11.02 -7.91 -4.91
C GLN A 96 -9.60 -8.47 -4.81
N TRP A 97 -9.45 -9.79 -4.70
CA TRP A 97 -8.13 -10.44 -4.74
C TRP A 97 -7.43 -10.24 -6.08
N LEU A 98 -8.15 -10.41 -7.19
CA LEU A 98 -7.58 -10.22 -8.54
C LEU A 98 -7.07 -8.78 -8.72
N VAL A 99 -7.88 -7.79 -8.33
CA VAL A 99 -7.50 -6.38 -8.43
C VAL A 99 -6.35 -6.05 -7.47
N ALA A 100 -6.37 -6.56 -6.25
CA ALA A 100 -5.26 -6.43 -5.30
C ALA A 100 -3.94 -6.95 -5.88
N ARG A 101 -3.95 -8.16 -6.47
CA ARG A 101 -2.77 -8.74 -7.14
C ARG A 101 -2.32 -7.92 -8.33
N SER A 102 -3.26 -7.50 -9.18
CA SER A 102 -2.99 -6.66 -10.34
C SER A 102 -2.35 -5.34 -9.92
N PHE A 103 -2.89 -4.68 -8.90
CA PHE A 103 -2.39 -3.40 -8.40
C PHE A 103 -0.96 -3.51 -7.88
N VAL A 104 -0.64 -4.56 -7.10
CA VAL A 104 0.75 -4.79 -6.68
C VAL A 104 1.66 -5.12 -7.85
N ARG A 105 1.24 -6.00 -8.78
CA ARG A 105 2.06 -6.43 -9.92
C ARG A 105 2.36 -5.28 -10.88
N THR A 106 1.40 -4.38 -11.08
CA THR A 106 1.48 -3.31 -12.09
C THR A 106 1.96 -1.99 -11.51
N VAL A 107 1.60 -1.63 -10.28
CA VAL A 107 1.87 -0.30 -9.71
C VAL A 107 3.06 -0.30 -8.76
N ALA A 108 3.21 -1.31 -7.90
CA ALA A 108 4.31 -1.33 -6.92
C ALA A 108 5.70 -1.17 -7.57
N PRO A 109 6.04 -1.85 -8.68
CA PRO A 109 7.31 -1.66 -9.37
C PRO A 109 7.48 -0.24 -9.93
N LEU A 110 6.41 0.37 -10.45
CA LEU A 110 6.46 1.70 -11.06
C LEU A 110 6.67 2.81 -10.02
N VAL A 111 6.21 2.59 -8.79
CA VAL A 111 6.43 3.53 -7.68
C VAL A 111 7.60 3.13 -6.78
N GLY A 112 8.34 2.07 -7.14
CA GLY A 112 9.56 1.66 -6.46
C GLY A 112 9.36 0.89 -5.15
N VAL A 113 8.18 0.33 -4.93
CA VAL A 113 7.83 -0.36 -3.69
C VAL A 113 7.95 -1.87 -3.87
N LYS A 114 8.69 -2.51 -2.97
CA LYS A 114 8.78 -3.97 -2.84
C LYS A 114 8.17 -4.41 -1.52
N PHE A 115 7.66 -5.63 -1.46
CA PHE A 115 7.09 -6.20 -0.24
C PHE A 115 7.80 -7.49 0.12
N ARG A 116 8.21 -7.59 1.39
CA ARG A 116 8.64 -8.84 2.00
C ARG A 116 7.57 -9.28 3.00
N VAL A 117 7.11 -10.53 2.90
CA VAL A 117 6.02 -11.03 3.73
C VAL A 117 6.55 -12.14 4.64
N GLU A 118 6.36 -11.96 5.95
CA GLU A 118 6.62 -12.92 7.02
C GLU A 118 5.28 -13.50 7.51
N GLY A 119 5.24 -14.78 7.88
CA GLY A 119 4.04 -15.41 8.48
C GLY A 119 2.89 -15.70 7.51
N ARG A 120 3.15 -15.80 6.20
CA ARG A 120 2.11 -15.88 5.16
C ARG A 120 1.19 -17.10 5.34
N GLU A 121 1.74 -18.19 5.86
CA GLU A 121 1.06 -19.43 6.22
C GLU A 121 -0.18 -19.21 7.11
N HIS A 122 -0.11 -18.27 8.06
CA HIS A 122 -1.23 -17.93 8.94
C HIS A 122 -2.47 -17.40 8.19
N LEU A 123 -2.29 -16.84 6.99
CA LEU A 123 -3.43 -16.45 6.16
C LEU A 123 -4.18 -17.65 5.61
N ASP A 124 -3.48 -18.72 5.25
CA ASP A 124 -4.08 -19.89 4.61
C ASP A 124 -4.73 -20.83 5.63
N GLU A 125 -4.14 -20.95 6.82
CA GLU A 125 -4.64 -21.77 7.93
C GLU A 125 -5.95 -21.25 8.55
N ALA A 126 -6.15 -19.93 8.56
CA ALA A 126 -7.22 -19.28 9.32
C ALA A 126 -8.49 -18.95 8.52
N LYS A 127 -8.64 -19.41 7.27
CA LYS A 127 -9.76 -18.99 6.41
C LYS A 127 -11.06 -19.75 6.75
N PRO A 128 -12.21 -19.05 6.89
CA PRO A 128 -12.38 -17.59 6.84
C PRO A 128 -12.04 -16.89 8.16
N ALA A 129 -11.56 -15.65 8.09
CA ALA A 129 -11.13 -14.86 9.25
C ALA A 129 -11.54 -13.39 9.16
N VAL A 130 -11.50 -12.70 10.30
CA VAL A 130 -11.44 -11.23 10.35
C VAL A 130 -9.97 -10.82 10.32
N LEU A 131 -9.52 -10.25 9.19
CA LEU A 131 -8.15 -9.79 9.00
C LEU A 131 -8.02 -8.36 9.50
N VAL A 132 -7.13 -8.11 10.45
CA VAL A 132 -6.96 -6.79 11.08
C VAL A 132 -5.62 -6.18 10.70
N GLY A 133 -5.64 -5.15 9.86
CA GLY A 133 -4.46 -4.42 9.42
C GLY A 133 -4.26 -3.09 10.16
N ASN A 134 -3.01 -2.67 10.37
CA ASN A 134 -2.71 -1.29 10.79
C ASN A 134 -2.87 -0.31 9.62
N HIS A 135 -3.27 0.94 9.91
CA HIS A 135 -3.61 1.95 8.91
C HIS A 135 -2.71 3.19 9.04
N GLN A 136 -1.79 3.36 8.10
CA GLN A 136 -0.78 4.40 8.13
C GLN A 136 -1.05 5.49 7.09
N THR A 137 -1.28 5.13 5.82
CA THR A 137 -1.44 6.09 4.71
C THR A 137 -2.32 5.54 3.58
N MET A 138 -2.40 6.25 2.45
CA MET A 138 -3.04 5.72 1.23
C MET A 138 -2.28 4.56 0.57
N VAL A 139 -0.96 4.45 0.81
CA VAL A 139 -0.11 3.38 0.29
C VAL A 139 -0.47 2.02 0.90
N ASP A 140 -1.28 2.01 1.98
CA ASP A 140 -1.78 0.78 2.58
C ASP A 140 -2.53 -0.13 1.62
N ILE A 141 -3.11 0.41 0.56
CA ILE A 141 -3.80 -0.39 -0.46
C ILE A 141 -2.80 -1.30 -1.20
N LEU A 142 -1.54 -0.88 -1.39
CA LEU A 142 -0.49 -1.74 -1.95
C LEU A 142 -0.06 -2.82 -0.96
N TYR A 143 0.18 -2.47 0.31
CA TYR A 143 0.56 -3.48 1.31
C TYR A 143 -0.57 -4.51 1.47
N MET A 144 -1.81 -4.02 1.61
CA MET A 144 -3.00 -4.88 1.68
C MET A 144 -3.03 -5.75 0.43
N GLY A 145 -2.82 -5.15 -0.74
CA GLY A 145 -2.74 -5.84 -2.00
C GLY A 145 -1.65 -6.92 -2.08
N ALA A 146 -0.58 -6.86 -1.25
CA ALA A 146 0.53 -7.83 -1.24
C ALA A 146 0.19 -9.10 -0.44
N VAL A 147 -0.75 -9.00 0.50
CA VAL A 147 -1.19 -10.11 1.38
C VAL A 147 -2.69 -10.41 1.32
N PHE A 148 -3.48 -9.67 0.56
CA PHE A 148 -4.92 -9.89 0.42
C PHE A 148 -5.21 -11.32 -0.09
N PRO A 149 -5.97 -12.16 0.64
CA PRO A 149 -6.30 -13.52 0.22
C PRO A 149 -7.55 -13.60 -0.67
N LYS A 150 -7.70 -14.72 -1.37
CA LYS A 150 -8.95 -15.08 -2.08
C LYS A 150 -10.12 -15.19 -1.10
N GLY A 151 -11.35 -15.04 -1.59
CA GLY A 151 -12.56 -15.10 -0.74
C GLY A 151 -12.64 -14.03 0.35
N THR A 152 -11.95 -12.89 0.18
CA THR A 152 -11.93 -11.80 1.16
C THR A 152 -12.63 -10.56 0.61
N SER A 153 -13.39 -9.87 1.45
CA SER A 153 -13.94 -8.55 1.15
C SER A 153 -13.32 -7.48 2.05
N VAL A 154 -13.27 -6.24 1.60
CA VAL A 154 -12.81 -5.09 2.41
C VAL A 154 -13.98 -4.38 3.09
N MET A 155 -13.78 -3.98 4.35
CA MET A 155 -14.65 -3.03 5.02
C MET A 155 -14.19 -1.60 4.77
N ALA A 156 -15.10 -0.76 4.26
CA ALA A 156 -14.81 0.58 3.80
C ALA A 156 -15.74 1.64 4.41
N LYS A 157 -15.28 2.90 4.39
CA LYS A 157 -16.09 4.06 4.78
C LYS A 157 -17.27 4.20 3.79
N ARG A 158 -18.49 4.43 4.28
CA ARG A 158 -19.69 4.51 3.44
C ARG A 158 -19.56 5.48 2.27
N GLU A 159 -18.90 6.60 2.46
CA GLU A 159 -18.73 7.65 1.44
C GLU A 159 -17.90 7.17 0.24
N LEU A 160 -17.04 6.16 0.41
CA LEU A 160 -16.24 5.60 -0.68
C LEU A 160 -17.09 4.90 -1.74
N GLN A 161 -18.31 4.48 -1.42
CA GLN A 161 -19.24 3.90 -2.42
C GLN A 161 -19.58 4.91 -3.53
N TRP A 162 -19.44 6.20 -3.24
CA TRP A 162 -19.70 7.29 -4.17
C TRP A 162 -18.44 7.79 -4.87
N THR A 163 -17.26 7.28 -4.49
CA THR A 163 -16.03 7.64 -5.18
C THR A 163 -16.10 7.11 -6.61
N PRO A 164 -15.87 7.94 -7.62
CA PRO A 164 -16.00 7.50 -9.01
C PRO A 164 -14.99 6.44 -9.40
N ILE A 165 -15.43 5.46 -10.20
CA ILE A 165 -14.72 4.23 -10.59
C ILE A 165 -14.51 3.30 -9.38
N LEU A 166 -13.83 3.79 -8.34
CA LEU A 166 -13.52 3.06 -7.11
C LEU A 166 -14.78 2.53 -6.41
N GLY A 167 -15.76 3.39 -6.17
CA GLY A 167 -17.00 3.07 -5.47
C GLY A 167 -17.90 2.10 -6.23
N GLN A 168 -17.97 2.24 -7.56
CA GLN A 168 -18.70 1.29 -8.42
C GLN A 168 -18.04 -0.08 -8.38
N TRP A 169 -16.71 -0.15 -8.52
CA TRP A 169 -15.97 -1.40 -8.37
C TRP A 169 -16.16 -2.02 -6.99
N MET A 170 -16.00 -1.24 -5.92
CA MET A 170 -16.18 -1.73 -4.54
C MET A 170 -17.60 -2.26 -4.31
N THR A 171 -18.61 -1.63 -4.90
CA THR A 171 -20.00 -2.10 -4.82
C THR A 171 -20.20 -3.41 -5.58
N LEU A 172 -19.77 -3.47 -6.84
CA LEU A 172 -19.86 -4.67 -7.69
C LEU A 172 -19.09 -5.86 -7.10
N SER A 173 -17.95 -5.59 -6.48
CA SER A 173 -17.11 -6.57 -5.80
C SER A 173 -17.53 -6.86 -4.35
N LYS A 174 -18.71 -6.39 -3.93
CA LYS A 174 -19.36 -6.69 -2.64
C LYS A 174 -18.55 -6.26 -1.41
N ALA A 175 -17.88 -5.10 -1.47
CA ALA A 175 -17.29 -4.43 -0.31
C ALA A 175 -18.35 -4.14 0.77
N VAL A 176 -17.92 -4.11 2.03
CA VAL A 176 -18.79 -3.83 3.17
C VAL A 176 -18.65 -2.36 3.55
N PHE A 177 -19.68 -1.56 3.25
CA PHE A 177 -19.71 -0.13 3.58
C PHE A 177 -20.28 0.10 4.98
N VAL A 178 -19.54 0.82 5.83
CA VAL A 178 -19.95 1.13 7.21
C VAL A 178 -20.01 2.64 7.42
N ASN A 179 -21.11 3.10 8.03
CA ASN A 179 -21.21 4.46 8.54
C ASN A 179 -20.68 4.50 9.98
N ARG A 180 -19.48 5.03 10.16
CA ARG A 180 -18.81 5.09 11.47
C ARG A 180 -19.43 6.12 12.42
N ALA A 181 -20.25 7.06 11.90
CA ALA A 181 -20.91 8.08 12.71
C ALA A 181 -22.17 7.56 13.43
N LYS A 182 -22.76 6.44 12.96
CA LYS A 182 -23.99 5.87 13.53
C LYS A 182 -23.72 4.50 14.14
N ARG A 183 -23.51 4.48 15.45
CA ARG A 183 -23.11 3.27 16.20
C ARG A 183 -24.16 2.16 16.14
N GLU A 184 -25.44 2.51 16.18
CA GLU A 184 -26.57 1.57 16.07
C GLU A 184 -26.66 0.90 14.70
N ASP A 185 -26.36 1.64 13.63
CA ASP A 185 -26.29 1.09 12.27
C ASP A 185 -25.15 0.07 12.16
N ALA A 186 -24.02 0.29 12.84
CA ALA A 186 -22.87 -0.59 12.78
C ALA A 186 -23.18 -1.99 13.34
N VAL A 187 -23.92 -2.10 14.46
CA VAL A 187 -24.27 -3.39 15.07
C VAL A 187 -25.16 -4.22 14.13
N LYS A 188 -26.20 -3.62 13.56
CA LYS A 188 -27.10 -4.31 12.60
C LYS A 188 -26.36 -4.71 11.33
N VAL A 189 -25.45 -3.86 10.85
CA VAL A 189 -24.59 -4.18 9.70
C VAL A 189 -23.67 -5.36 10.02
N PHE A 190 -23.02 -5.37 11.19
CA PHE A 190 -22.12 -6.46 11.57
C PHE A 190 -22.84 -7.80 11.71
N ALA A 191 -24.05 -7.85 12.26
CA ALA A 191 -24.82 -9.09 12.32
C ALA A 191 -25.11 -9.67 10.91
N LYS A 192 -25.51 -8.82 9.96
CA LYS A 192 -25.73 -9.23 8.56
C LYS A 192 -24.44 -9.66 7.87
N VAL A 193 -23.35 -8.95 8.14
CA VAL A 193 -22.02 -9.26 7.58
C VAL A 193 -21.52 -10.58 8.14
N ALA A 194 -21.61 -10.83 9.45
CA ALA A 194 -21.24 -12.09 10.10
C ALA A 194 -22.02 -13.27 9.50
N ALA A 195 -23.34 -13.13 9.35
CA ALA A 195 -24.16 -14.16 8.72
C ALA A 195 -23.72 -14.44 7.27
N LYS A 196 -23.39 -13.40 6.50
CA LYS A 196 -22.90 -13.53 5.12
C LYS A 196 -21.49 -14.15 5.05
N MET A 197 -20.62 -13.81 5.99
CA MET A 197 -19.28 -14.39 6.11
C MET A 197 -19.36 -15.89 6.35
N ARG A 198 -20.18 -16.34 7.31
CA ARG A 198 -20.44 -17.76 7.55
C ARG A 198 -21.05 -18.46 6.34
N LYS A 199 -22.14 -17.91 5.80
CA LYS A 199 -22.89 -18.53 4.69
C LYS A 199 -22.03 -18.75 3.43
N ASN A 200 -21.08 -17.86 3.16
CA ASN A 200 -20.31 -17.88 1.90
C ASN A 200 -18.82 -18.17 2.10
N SER A 201 -18.42 -18.55 3.32
CA SER A 201 -17.02 -18.74 3.74
C SER A 201 -16.12 -17.58 3.29
N LEU A 202 -16.46 -16.36 3.74
CA LEU A 202 -15.75 -15.14 3.37
C LEU A 202 -14.97 -14.56 4.55
N SER A 203 -13.72 -14.20 4.29
CA SER A 203 -12.93 -13.35 5.19
C SER A 203 -13.30 -11.88 5.00
N LEU A 204 -13.00 -11.06 6.01
CA LEU A 204 -13.19 -9.62 5.94
C LEU A 204 -11.95 -8.88 6.42
N TRP A 205 -11.43 -7.99 5.57
CA TRP A 205 -10.33 -7.10 5.91
C TRP A 205 -10.84 -5.83 6.57
N ILE A 206 -10.28 -5.48 7.72
CA ILE A 206 -10.63 -4.29 8.49
C ILE A 206 -9.38 -3.59 9.00
N PHE A 207 -9.36 -2.26 8.87
CA PHE A 207 -8.42 -1.40 9.56
C PHE A 207 -9.01 -0.97 10.91
N ALA A 208 -8.63 -1.63 12.01
CA ALA A 208 -9.28 -1.46 13.31
C ALA A 208 -9.08 -0.06 13.93
N GLU A 209 -8.03 0.68 13.53
CA GLU A 209 -7.79 2.07 13.95
C GLU A 209 -8.90 3.03 13.48
N GLY A 210 -9.56 2.72 12.37
CA GLY A 210 -10.65 3.53 11.82
C GLY A 210 -10.22 4.87 11.20
N THR A 211 -8.93 5.17 11.19
CA THR A 211 -8.31 6.30 10.46
C THR A 211 -6.83 5.98 10.23
N ARG A 212 -6.17 6.79 9.41
CA ARG A 212 -4.73 6.68 9.12
C ARG A 212 -3.93 7.37 10.23
N SER A 213 -2.88 6.74 10.74
CA SER A 213 -2.00 7.33 11.75
C SER A 213 -1.08 8.42 11.19
N ALA A 214 -0.63 8.27 9.94
CA ALA A 214 0.36 9.15 9.29
C ALA A 214 1.63 9.38 10.14
N SER A 215 1.96 8.45 11.04
CA SER A 215 3.11 8.55 11.92
C SER A 215 4.43 8.34 11.16
N ALA A 216 5.46 9.10 11.55
CA ALA A 216 6.83 8.89 11.08
C ALA A 216 7.57 7.79 11.87
N THR A 217 6.97 7.29 12.96
CA THR A 217 7.54 6.27 13.84
C THR A 217 6.62 5.05 13.97
N PRO A 218 7.17 3.86 14.27
CA PRO A 218 6.38 2.67 14.60
C PRO A 218 5.40 2.98 15.73
N SER A 219 4.10 2.88 15.44
CA SER A 219 3.03 3.20 16.39
C SER A 219 1.68 2.70 15.88
N LEU A 220 0.71 2.55 16.79
CA LEU A 220 -0.68 2.20 16.48
C LEU A 220 -1.64 3.13 17.21
N LEU A 221 -2.66 3.62 16.50
CA LEU A 221 -3.79 4.30 17.12
C LEU A 221 -4.63 3.32 17.97
N PRO A 222 -5.50 3.84 18.85
CA PRO A 222 -6.47 3.00 19.55
C PRO A 222 -7.41 2.27 18.58
N PHE A 223 -7.65 0.98 18.85
CA PHE A 223 -8.53 0.16 18.02
C PHE A 223 -10.01 0.39 18.36
N LYS A 224 -10.83 0.37 17.32
CA LYS A 224 -12.30 0.35 17.44
C LYS A 224 -12.76 -1.10 17.62
N LYS A 225 -13.74 -1.29 18.52
CA LYS A 225 -14.27 -2.61 18.90
C LYS A 225 -15.07 -3.34 17.81
N GLY A 226 -15.42 -2.68 16.70
CA GLY A 226 -16.33 -3.22 15.68
C GLY A 226 -15.83 -4.50 14.99
N ALA A 227 -14.54 -4.57 14.68
CA ALA A 227 -13.93 -5.76 14.08
C ALA A 227 -14.05 -6.99 14.99
N PHE A 228 -13.89 -6.77 16.29
CA PHE A 228 -13.87 -7.82 17.32
C PHE A 228 -15.28 -8.30 17.66
N HIS A 229 -16.26 -7.40 17.72
CA HIS A 229 -17.67 -7.80 17.77
C HIS A 229 -18.05 -8.66 16.57
N LEU A 230 -17.61 -8.28 15.37
CA LEU A 230 -17.88 -9.06 14.16
C LEU A 230 -17.22 -10.44 14.24
N ALA A 231 -15.95 -10.52 14.65
CA ALA A 231 -15.23 -11.80 14.77
C ALA A 231 -15.96 -12.77 15.71
N VAL A 232 -16.31 -12.31 16.92
CA VAL A 232 -17.03 -13.13 17.92
C VAL A 232 -18.43 -13.50 17.43
N GLN A 233 -19.19 -12.57 16.85
CA GLN A 233 -20.51 -12.88 16.28
C GLN A 233 -20.45 -13.83 15.08
N ALA A 234 -19.35 -13.79 14.33
CA ALA A 234 -19.10 -14.67 13.20
C ALA A 234 -18.62 -16.06 13.66
N GLY A 235 -18.05 -16.16 14.87
CA GLY A 235 -17.33 -17.35 15.34
C GLY A 235 -16.05 -17.60 14.55
N LEU A 236 -15.37 -16.52 14.11
CA LEU A 236 -14.21 -16.59 13.23
C LEU A 236 -12.98 -15.97 13.90
N PRO A 237 -11.78 -16.55 13.70
CA PRO A 237 -10.57 -16.02 14.29
C PRO A 237 -10.22 -14.62 13.76
N VAL A 238 -9.48 -13.88 14.57
CA VAL A 238 -8.86 -12.62 14.17
C VAL A 238 -7.43 -12.92 13.70
N VAL A 239 -7.06 -12.50 12.50
CA VAL A 239 -5.68 -12.61 12.00
C VAL A 239 -5.07 -11.21 11.97
N PRO A 240 -4.14 -10.89 12.88
CA PRO A 240 -3.48 -9.59 12.90
C PRO A 240 -2.43 -9.51 11.78
N ILE A 241 -2.42 -8.41 11.03
CA ILE A 241 -1.49 -8.17 9.93
C ILE A 241 -0.81 -6.82 10.16
N VAL A 242 0.50 -6.85 10.32
CA VAL A 242 1.31 -5.68 10.65
C VAL A 242 2.19 -5.31 9.48
N CYS A 243 1.94 -4.15 8.89
CA CYS A 243 2.84 -3.50 7.97
C CYS A 243 3.79 -2.61 8.79
N GLU A 244 5.11 -2.74 8.57
CA GLU A 244 6.09 -1.90 9.26
C GLU A 244 5.84 -0.40 9.02
N ASN A 245 6.44 0.46 9.85
CA ASN A 245 6.42 1.89 9.52
C ASN A 245 7.21 2.17 8.25
N TYR A 246 6.53 2.64 7.22
CA TYR A 246 7.11 2.89 5.90
C TYR A 246 7.28 4.39 5.59
N ALA A 247 7.39 5.26 6.61
CA ALA A 247 7.59 6.70 6.40
C ALA A 247 8.88 7.03 5.63
N HIS A 248 9.84 6.10 5.60
CA HIS A 248 11.05 6.17 4.80
C HIS A 248 10.78 5.96 3.28
N VAL A 249 9.73 5.23 2.93
CA VAL A 249 9.22 5.08 1.55
C VAL A 249 8.26 6.21 1.23
N TYR A 250 7.16 6.36 1.99
CA TYR A 250 6.11 7.33 1.70
C TYR A 250 5.79 8.20 2.90
N HIS A 251 5.90 9.52 2.74
CA HIS A 251 5.50 10.49 3.76
C HIS A 251 5.02 11.78 3.11
N ALA A 252 3.69 11.98 3.11
CA ALA A 252 3.04 13.08 2.37
C ALA A 252 3.53 14.47 2.79
N LYS A 253 3.63 14.74 4.11
CA LYS A 253 4.08 16.05 4.63
C LYS A 253 5.52 16.36 4.24
N ALA A 254 6.37 15.34 4.14
CA ALA A 254 7.77 15.48 3.74
C ALA A 254 7.96 15.36 2.21
N ARG A 255 6.86 15.24 1.45
CA ARG A 255 6.86 14.98 0.00
C ARG A 255 7.84 13.86 -0.37
N ARG A 256 7.78 12.77 0.39
CA ARG A 256 8.63 11.60 0.18
C ARG A 256 7.84 10.49 -0.49
N PHE A 257 8.34 10.00 -1.61
CA PHE A 257 7.92 8.75 -2.24
C PHE A 257 9.16 8.12 -2.88
N ASN A 258 9.91 7.35 -2.10
CA ASN A 258 11.19 6.78 -2.47
C ASN A 258 11.06 5.28 -2.79
N ASP A 259 12.13 4.72 -3.35
CA ASP A 259 12.26 3.27 -3.46
C ASP A 259 12.43 2.68 -2.07
N GLY A 260 11.87 1.49 -1.86
CA GLY A 260 12.11 0.75 -0.64
C GLY A 260 11.37 -0.57 -0.58
N GLU A 261 11.87 -1.43 0.27
CA GLU A 261 11.20 -2.64 0.69
C GLU A 261 10.37 -2.35 1.94
N ILE A 262 9.13 -2.82 1.96
CA ILE A 262 8.22 -2.75 3.09
C ILE A 262 7.98 -4.17 3.59
N VAL A 263 8.26 -4.40 4.88
CA VAL A 263 8.02 -5.67 5.54
C VAL A 263 6.59 -5.74 6.07
N ILE A 264 5.91 -6.84 5.77
CA ILE A 264 4.59 -7.18 6.29
C ILE A 264 4.73 -8.46 7.09
N ARG A 265 4.26 -8.45 8.34
CA ARG A 265 4.19 -9.63 9.20
C ARG A 265 2.75 -10.01 9.46
N VAL A 266 2.36 -11.21 9.07
CA VAL A 266 1.08 -11.81 9.42
C VAL A 266 1.29 -12.62 10.70
N LEU A 267 0.58 -12.24 11.76
CA LEU A 267 0.70 -12.89 13.07
C LEU A 267 -0.20 -14.11 13.16
N GLU A 268 0.08 -14.95 14.15
CA GLU A 268 -0.75 -16.12 14.47
C GLU A 268 -2.22 -15.74 14.67
N PRO A 269 -3.17 -16.55 14.18
CA PRO A 269 -4.59 -16.32 14.37
C PRO A 269 -4.97 -16.37 15.85
N ILE A 270 -5.81 -15.44 16.27
CA ILE A 270 -6.38 -15.39 17.62
C ILE A 270 -7.79 -16.00 17.54
N SER A 271 -7.97 -17.16 18.18
CA SER A 271 -9.27 -17.82 18.27
C SER A 271 -10.29 -16.95 19.01
N THR A 272 -11.54 -16.98 18.55
CA THR A 272 -12.68 -16.37 19.26
C THR A 272 -13.39 -17.34 20.19
N GLU A 273 -12.93 -18.59 20.29
CA GLU A 273 -13.47 -19.56 21.24
C GLU A 273 -13.33 -19.04 22.68
N GLY A 274 -14.39 -19.23 23.48
CA GLY A 274 -14.44 -18.71 24.86
C GLY A 274 -14.66 -17.20 24.98
N TYR A 275 -14.77 -16.45 23.88
CA TYR A 275 -15.19 -15.04 23.91
C TYR A 275 -16.71 -14.91 23.71
N THR A 276 -17.35 -14.08 24.52
CA THR A 276 -18.77 -13.72 24.35
C THR A 276 -18.92 -12.34 23.73
N SER A 277 -20.15 -11.96 23.36
CA SER A 277 -20.46 -10.58 22.92
C SER A 277 -20.43 -9.55 24.07
N SER A 278 -19.99 -9.93 25.27
CA SER A 278 -19.88 -9.03 26.41
C SER A 278 -18.85 -7.92 26.17
N SER A 279 -19.09 -6.74 26.75
CA SER A 279 -18.18 -5.59 26.61
C SER A 279 -16.76 -5.87 27.12
N ALA A 280 -16.62 -6.73 28.14
CA ALA A 280 -15.35 -7.12 28.74
C ALA A 280 -14.56 -8.06 27.83
N ASP A 281 -15.19 -9.11 27.28
CA ASP A 281 -14.54 -10.03 26.35
C ASP A 281 -14.08 -9.33 25.08
N ILE A 282 -14.92 -8.45 24.55
CA ILE A 282 -14.57 -7.68 23.35
C ILE A 282 -13.43 -6.70 23.64
N ALA A 283 -13.38 -6.09 24.84
CA ALA A 283 -12.24 -5.26 25.24
C ALA A 283 -10.96 -6.10 25.29
N ARG A 284 -10.99 -7.24 25.98
CA ARG A 284 -9.87 -8.18 26.09
C ARG A 284 -9.34 -8.63 24.74
N LEU A 285 -10.21 -9.03 23.81
CA LEU A 285 -9.81 -9.43 22.46
C LEU A 285 -9.21 -8.25 21.66
N THR A 286 -9.78 -7.05 21.82
CA THR A 286 -9.29 -5.83 21.18
C THR A 286 -7.89 -5.47 21.65
N GLU A 287 -7.67 -5.48 22.96
CA GLU A 287 -6.40 -5.16 23.62
C GLU A 287 -5.34 -6.21 23.27
N LEU A 288 -5.65 -7.50 23.44
CA LEU A 288 -4.75 -8.59 23.05
C LEU A 288 -4.28 -8.46 21.59
N THR A 289 -5.22 -8.19 20.67
CA THR A 289 -4.87 -8.02 19.25
C THR A 289 -4.00 -6.80 19.04
N ARG A 290 -4.34 -5.67 19.67
CA ARG A 290 -3.58 -4.42 19.53
C ARG A 290 -2.16 -4.58 20.08
N ASP A 291 -2.00 -5.21 21.23
CA ASP A 291 -0.71 -5.35 21.90
C ASP A 291 0.24 -6.25 21.11
N ARG A 292 -0.26 -7.39 20.60
CA ARG A 292 0.50 -8.24 19.66
C ARG A 292 0.92 -7.47 18.40
N MET A 293 0.04 -6.64 17.86
CA MET A 293 0.38 -5.81 16.68
C MET A 293 1.37 -4.69 17.01
N LEU A 294 1.29 -4.10 18.20
CA LEU A 294 2.19 -3.04 18.65
C LEU A 294 3.60 -3.59 18.88
N GLU A 295 3.72 -4.72 19.56
CA GLU A 295 4.98 -5.41 19.74
C GLU A 295 5.64 -5.73 18.39
N ALA A 296 4.87 -6.25 17.43
CA ALA A 296 5.37 -6.57 16.11
C ALA A 296 5.81 -5.34 15.31
N ILE A 297 5.08 -4.22 15.36
CA ILE A 297 5.49 -3.01 14.61
C ILE A 297 6.75 -2.37 15.22
N GLU A 298 6.88 -2.42 16.54
CA GLU A 298 8.07 -1.94 17.25
C GLU A 298 9.29 -2.84 16.97
N ASP A 299 9.11 -4.16 16.96
CA ASP A 299 10.16 -5.11 16.57
C ASP A 299 10.65 -4.87 15.14
N LEU A 300 9.73 -4.73 14.18
CA LEU A 300 10.06 -4.37 12.80
C LEU A 300 10.84 -3.05 12.73
N GLY A 301 10.40 -2.05 13.51
CA GLY A 301 11.09 -0.77 13.65
C GLY A 301 12.53 -0.90 14.17
N ARG A 302 12.74 -1.67 15.24
CA ARG A 302 14.08 -1.94 15.80
C ARG A 302 14.98 -2.64 14.78
N LYS A 303 14.48 -3.70 14.12
CA LYS A 303 15.21 -4.43 13.06
C LYS A 303 15.60 -3.52 11.90
N ARG A 304 14.73 -2.59 11.50
CA ARG A 304 15.04 -1.60 10.46
C ARG A 304 16.18 -0.67 10.87
N GLN A 305 16.13 -0.13 12.09
CA GLN A 305 17.18 0.75 12.62
C GLN A 305 18.52 0.03 12.71
N GLU A 306 18.52 -1.22 13.15
CA GLU A 306 19.72 -2.05 13.18
C GLU A 306 20.29 -2.29 11.77
N GLN A 307 19.44 -2.64 10.80
CA GLN A 307 19.86 -2.82 9.40
C GLN A 307 20.47 -1.54 8.81
N LEU A 308 19.90 -0.37 9.13
CA LEU A 308 20.46 0.93 8.71
C LEU A 308 21.80 1.22 9.39
N ARG A 309 21.94 0.92 10.68
CA ARG A 309 23.20 1.08 11.43
C ARG A 309 24.31 0.21 10.85
N LEU A 310 24.03 -1.05 10.54
CA LEU A 310 24.99 -1.99 9.95
C LEU A 310 25.40 -1.54 8.53
N ALA A 311 24.44 -1.10 7.71
CA ALA A 311 24.74 -0.58 6.38
C ALA A 311 25.58 0.72 6.41
N GLY A 312 25.41 1.55 7.45
CA GLY A 312 26.23 2.74 7.66
C GLY A 312 27.67 2.42 8.09
N ARG A 313 27.86 1.40 8.94
CA ARG A 313 29.20 0.94 9.37
C ARG A 313 30.03 0.38 8.22
N GLY A 314 29.43 -0.45 7.36
CA GLY A 314 30.12 -1.01 6.20
C GLY A 314 30.55 0.03 5.15
N ARG A 315 29.92 1.22 5.11
CA ARG A 315 30.41 2.34 4.30
C ARG A 315 31.60 3.05 4.94
N GLY A 316 31.56 3.27 6.25
CA GLY A 316 32.66 3.93 6.97
C GLY A 316 33.95 3.09 7.00
N GLU A 317 33.84 1.76 7.11
CA GLU A 317 35.00 0.86 7.04
C GLU A 317 35.60 0.79 5.63
N GLY A 318 34.77 0.75 4.58
CA GLY A 318 35.23 0.76 3.19
C GLY A 318 35.81 2.10 2.72
N GLU A 319 35.31 3.23 3.23
CA GLU A 319 35.91 4.56 3.00
C GLU A 319 37.26 4.68 3.72
N GLY A 320 37.38 4.13 4.93
CA GLY A 320 38.64 4.10 5.68
C GLY A 320 39.71 3.19 5.07
N GLU A 321 39.34 2.02 4.52
CA GLU A 321 40.28 1.16 3.77
C GLU A 321 40.70 1.81 2.45
N CYS A 322 39.81 2.51 1.76
CA CYS A 322 40.12 3.24 0.53
C CYS A 322 41.05 4.44 0.81
N GLU A 323 40.81 5.21 1.88
CA GLU A 323 41.73 6.26 2.34
C GLU A 323 43.09 5.70 2.78
N ALA A 324 43.12 4.55 3.47
CA ALA A 324 44.38 3.90 3.87
C ALA A 324 45.17 3.36 2.67
N LEU A 325 44.50 2.83 1.65
CA LEU A 325 45.12 2.41 0.39
C LEU A 325 45.68 3.59 -0.39
N LEU A 326 44.92 4.69 -0.51
CA LEU A 326 45.37 5.92 -1.16
C LEU A 326 46.53 6.60 -0.41
N ALA A 327 46.51 6.58 0.92
CA ALA A 327 47.62 7.07 1.74
C ALA A 327 48.87 6.17 1.64
N GLY A 328 48.67 4.85 1.48
CA GLY A 328 49.75 3.88 1.26
C GLY A 328 50.44 4.00 -0.11
N GLU A 329 49.70 4.37 -1.15
CA GLU A 329 50.25 4.65 -2.48
C GLU A 329 51.02 5.99 -2.51
N ALA A 330 50.48 7.04 -1.88
CA ALA A 330 51.17 8.33 -1.75
C ALA A 330 52.48 8.25 -0.93
N GLY A 331 52.56 7.33 0.03
CA GLY A 331 53.79 7.05 0.79
C GLY A 331 54.86 6.27 0.00
N ARG A 332 54.48 5.54 -1.06
CA ARG A 332 55.42 4.81 -1.91
C ARG A 332 56.04 5.68 -3.01
N GLU A 333 55.35 6.71 -3.49
CA GLU A 333 55.90 7.63 -4.49
C GLU A 333 56.96 8.60 -3.94
N THR A 334 57.07 8.75 -2.61
CA THR A 334 58.06 9.65 -1.98
C THR A 334 59.37 8.97 -1.58
N SER A 335 59.56 7.68 -1.87
CA SER A 335 60.78 6.92 -1.55
C SER A 335 61.53 6.34 -2.76
N GLY A 336 61.22 6.82 -3.98
CA GLY A 336 61.92 6.43 -5.22
C GLY A 336 63.33 7.02 -5.31
N GLU A 337 64.28 6.26 -4.81
CA GLU A 337 65.73 6.42 -4.80
C GLU A 337 66.33 6.76 -6.19
N THR A 338 67.19 7.78 -6.24
CA THR A 338 67.96 8.20 -7.41
C THR A 338 69.03 7.17 -7.77
N ALA A 339 68.79 6.37 -8.81
CA ALA A 339 69.83 5.58 -9.46
C ALA A 339 70.25 6.25 -10.79
N SER A 340 71.44 6.84 -10.78
CA SER A 340 72.13 7.39 -11.95
C SER A 340 72.61 6.26 -12.86
N ALA A 341 72.22 6.28 -14.14
CA ALA A 341 72.72 5.38 -15.17
C ALA A 341 73.57 6.17 -16.17
N THR A 342 74.88 5.91 -16.16
CA THR A 342 75.87 6.42 -17.10
C THR A 342 75.65 5.81 -18.48
N ILE A 343 75.61 6.65 -19.52
CA ILE A 343 75.54 6.23 -20.93
C ILE A 343 76.97 6.23 -21.48
N GLU A 344 77.50 5.05 -21.81
CA GLU A 344 78.67 4.90 -22.68
C GLU A 344 78.23 4.75 -24.15
N ALA A 345 78.89 5.49 -25.04
CA ALA A 345 78.72 5.44 -26.48
C ALA A 345 79.57 4.31 -27.11
N PRO A 346 79.15 3.70 -28.23
CA PRO A 346 79.93 2.66 -28.88
C PRO A 346 80.98 3.26 -29.84
N ALA A 347 82.15 2.63 -29.89
CA ALA A 347 83.16 2.84 -30.91
C ALA A 347 83.03 1.77 -32.02
N GLU A 348 83.23 2.26 -33.25
CA GLU A 348 83.38 1.60 -34.58
C GLU A 348 82.18 0.97 -35.27
#